data_AF-A0A3N4VT10-F1
#
_entry.id   AF-A0A3N4VT10-F1
#
_cell.length_a   1.000
_cell.length_b   1.000
_cell.length_c   1.000
_cell.angle_alpha   90.00
_cell.angle_beta   90.00
_cell.angle_gamma   90.00
#
_symmetry.space_group_name_H-M   'P 1'
#
loop_
_entity.id
_entity.type
_entity.pdbx_description
1 polymer ?
#
loop_
_entity_poly.entity_id
_entity_poly.type
_entity_poly.pdbx_seq_one_letter_code
_entity_poly.pdbx_strand_id
1 'polypeptide(L)' 'MGSFSLWHWLVVLLIVVLIFGTKRLKNVGHDIGEAVKGFRKGMRDEDKPQARLPDESRKDATGAGSESAERKDEQPR' A
#
# COMPACT_ATOMS: atom_id res chain seq x y z
N MET A 1 -24.06 -32.48 4.52
CA MET A 1 -23.43 -31.52 5.46
C MET A 1 -22.82 -30.35 4.66
N GLY A 2 -23.63 -29.64 3.86
CA GLY A 2 -23.18 -28.56 2.96
C GLY A 2 -23.50 -27.16 3.50
N SER A 3 -23.51 -27.04 4.84
CA SER A 3 -24.26 -26.02 5.58
C SER A 3 -23.59 -24.64 5.64
N PHE A 4 -22.42 -24.46 5.02
CA PHE A 4 -21.69 -23.19 5.04
C PHE A 4 -21.46 -22.71 3.62
N SER A 5 -22.58 -22.48 2.93
CA SER A 5 -22.63 -21.84 1.62
C SER A 5 -21.69 -20.64 1.58
N LEU A 6 -20.96 -20.48 0.48
CA LEU A 6 -20.11 -19.31 0.21
C LEU A 6 -20.85 -17.98 0.52
N TRP A 7 -22.17 -17.99 0.37
CA TRP A 7 -23.06 -16.89 0.69
C TRP A 7 -23.07 -16.49 2.17
N HIS A 8 -22.93 -17.45 3.09
CA HIS A 8 -22.84 -17.18 4.53
C HIS A 8 -21.56 -16.40 4.86
N TRP A 9 -20.43 -16.81 4.28
CA TRP A 9 -19.16 -16.11 4.47
C TRP A 9 -19.19 -14.68 3.94
N LEU A 10 -19.91 -14.42 2.84
CA LEU A 10 -20.12 -13.06 2.33
C LEU A 10 -20.86 -12.17 3.35
N VAL A 11 -21.94 -12.70 3.94
CA VAL A 11 -22.76 -11.98 4.93
C VAL A 11 -21.98 -11.75 6.23
N VAL A 12 -21.23 -12.75 6.70
CA VAL A 12 -20.39 -12.62 7.90
C VAL A 12 -19.30 -11.56 7.68
N LEU A 13 -18.63 -11.56 6.53
CA LEU A 13 -17.61 -10.56 6.19
C LEU A 13 -18.20 -9.14 6.24
N LEU A 14 -19.40 -8.96 5.67
CA LEU A 14 -20.10 -7.67 5.68
C LEU A 14 -20.36 -7.18 7.10
N ILE A 15 -20.87 -8.05 7.98
CA ILE A 15 -21.16 -7.70 9.37
C ILE A 15 -19.89 -7.36 10.14
N VAL A 16 -18.79 -8.11 9.93
CA VAL A 16 -17.50 -7.81 10.56
C VAL A 16 -16.98 -6.43 10.13
N VAL A 17 -17.09 -6.09 8.85
CA VAL A 17 -16.69 -4.77 8.33
C VAL A 17 -17.56 -3.65 8.94
N LEU A 18 -18.85 -3.88 9.13
CA LEU A 18 -19.77 -2.91 9.75
C LEU A 18 -19.44 -2.69 11.24
N ILE A 19 -19.12 -3.75 11.99
CA ILE A 19 -18.77 -3.67 13.42
C ILE A 19 -17.42 -2.97 13.63
N PHE A 20 -16.40 -3.36 12.86
CA PHE A 20 -15.06 -2.77 12.97
C PHE A 20 -14.97 -1.40 12.31
N GLY A 21 -15.88 -1.11 11.38
CA GLY A 21 -15.86 0.08 10.53
C GLY A 21 -14.76 0.01 9.46
N THR A 22 -15.02 0.65 8.32
CA THR A 22 -14.06 0.69 7.19
C THR A 22 -12.75 1.40 7.53
N LYS A 23 -12.74 2.28 8.53
CA LYS A 23 -11.56 3.06 8.93
C LYS A 23 -10.49 2.20 9.63
N ARG A 24 -10.89 1.26 10.50
CA ARG A 24 -9.96 0.32 11.16
C ARG A 24 -9.48 -0.75 10.19
N LEU A 25 -10.38 -1.26 9.36
CA LEU A 25 -10.04 -2.26 8.34
C LEU A 25 -9.10 -1.70 7.27
N LYS A 26 -9.21 -0.40 6.92
CA LYS A 26 -8.30 0.22 5.94
C LYS A 26 -6.89 0.42 6.48
N ASN A 27 -6.72 0.88 7.73
CA ASN A 27 -5.39 1.03 8.32
C ASN A 27 -4.70 -0.33 8.49
N VAL A 28 -5.36 -1.29 9.15
CA VAL A 28 -4.77 -2.62 9.39
C VAL A 28 -4.66 -3.43 8.09
N GLY A 29 -5.64 -3.30 7.19
CA GLY A 29 -5.62 -3.97 5.90
C GLY A 29 -4.60 -3.38 4.92
N HIS A 30 -4.20 -2.12 5.06
CA HIS A 30 -3.11 -1.53 4.29
C HIS A 30 -1.78 -2.16 4.70
N ASP A 31 -1.48 -2.21 6.00
CA ASP A 31 -0.22 -2.76 6.51
C ASP A 31 -0.08 -4.26 6.20
N ILE A 32 -1.14 -5.03 6.39
CA ILE A 32 -1.18 -6.46 6.04
C ILE A 32 -1.17 -6.63 4.51
N GLY A 33 -1.88 -5.75 3.79
CA GLY A 33 -1.95 -5.78 2.33
C GLY A 33 -0.58 -5.54 1.69
N GLU A 34 0.23 -4.65 2.25
CA GLU A 34 1.57 -4.37 1.77
C GLU A 34 2.52 -5.57 1.96
N ALA A 35 2.48 -6.20 3.14
CA ALA A 35 3.23 -7.43 3.42
C ALA A 35 2.84 -8.57 2.48
N VAL A 36 1.54 -8.76 2.22
CA VAL A 36 1.03 -9.79 1.31
C VAL A 36 1.32 -9.44 -0.16
N LYS A 37 1.33 -8.16 -0.55
CA LYS A 37 1.70 -7.68 -1.90
C LYS A 37 3.16 -8.01 -2.20
N GLY A 38 4.07 -7.82 -1.24
CA GLY A 38 5.48 -8.22 -1.35
C GLY A 38 5.65 -9.74 -1.51
N PHE A 39 4.96 -10.52 -0.68
CA PHE A 39 4.97 -11.99 -0.77
C PHE A 39 4.46 -12.50 -2.13
N ARG A 40 3.33 -11.96 -2.61
CA ARG A 40 2.76 -12.35 -3.91
C ARG A 40 3.60 -11.89 -5.09
N LYS A 41 4.31 -10.78 -4.96
CA LYS A 41 5.25 -10.29 -5.98
C LYS A 41 6.49 -11.18 -6.04
N GLY A 42 7.09 -11.52 -4.90
CA GLY A 42 8.23 -12.42 -4.81
C GLY A 42 7.92 -13.81 -5.39
N MET A 43 6.78 -14.38 -5.01
CA MET A 43 6.34 -15.68 -5.53
C MET A 43 6.03 -15.66 -7.04
N ARG A 44 5.66 -14.51 -7.62
CA ARG A 44 5.46 -14.36 -9.08
C ARG A 44 6.74 -14.03 -9.85
N ASP A 45 7.76 -13.47 -9.18
CA ASP A 45 9.09 -13.19 -9.76
C ASP A 45 9.95 -14.46 -9.84
N GLU A 46 9.73 -15.46 -8.97
CA GLU A 46 10.39 -16.76 -9.09
C GLU A 46 10.00 -17.52 -10.37
N ASP A 47 8.79 -17.27 -10.90
CA ASP A 47 8.27 -17.89 -12.13
C ASP A 47 8.54 -17.07 -13.41
N LYS A 48 9.13 -15.86 -13.33
CA LYS A 48 9.31 -15.00 -14.50
C LYS A 48 10.66 -14.25 -14.45
N PRO A 49 11.57 -14.46 -15.41
CA PRO A 49 12.88 -13.80 -15.38
C PRO A 49 12.70 -12.29 -15.47
N GLN A 50 13.09 -11.60 -14.40
CA GLN A 50 13.28 -10.17 -14.20
C GLN A 50 12.67 -9.26 -15.28
N ALA A 51 11.44 -8.79 -15.04
CA ALA A 51 10.94 -7.62 -15.75
C ALA A 51 10.05 -6.76 -14.86
N ARG A 52 10.69 -5.70 -14.33
CA ARG A 52 10.12 -4.43 -13.85
C ARG A 52 9.46 -4.47 -12.47
N LEU A 53 10.15 -3.88 -11.50
CA LEU A 53 9.48 -3.21 -10.39
C LEU A 53 8.85 -1.90 -10.90
N PRO A 54 7.53 -1.71 -10.81
CA PRO A 54 6.95 -0.38 -10.93
C PRO A 54 7.24 0.39 -9.64
N ASP A 55 7.87 1.53 -9.82
CA ASP A 55 7.93 2.71 -8.98
C ASP A 55 6.58 2.98 -8.26
N GLU A 56 6.56 2.90 -6.93
CA GLU A 56 5.47 3.44 -6.11
C GLU A 56 6.04 3.97 -4.77
N SER A 57 7.17 4.69 -4.83
CA SER A 57 7.58 5.64 -3.77
C SER A 57 7.01 7.05 -4.02
N ARG A 58 6.03 7.19 -4.93
CA ARG A 58 5.28 8.44 -5.14
C ARG A 58 3.91 8.37 -4.50
N LYS A 59 3.87 8.52 -3.18
CA LYS A 59 2.86 9.29 -2.44
C LYS A 59 3.35 9.32 -1.01
N ASP A 60 3.06 10.40 -0.30
CA ASP A 60 3.41 10.62 1.11
C ASP A 60 4.80 11.23 1.37
N ALA A 61 5.04 12.42 0.81
CA ALA A 61 5.67 13.53 1.55
C ALA A 61 5.48 14.86 0.82
N THR A 62 4.23 15.34 0.81
CA THR A 62 3.98 16.79 0.83
C THR A 62 4.63 17.35 2.09
N GLY A 63 5.69 18.16 1.94
CA GLY A 63 6.22 19.02 3.00
C GLY A 63 7.65 18.71 3.43
N ALA A 64 8.63 19.18 2.65
CA ALA A 64 9.94 19.67 3.13
C ALA A 64 10.79 20.06 1.90
N GLY A 65 11.30 21.29 1.86
CA GLY A 65 12.37 21.66 0.93
C GLY A 65 12.00 22.62 -0.20
N SER A 66 11.27 23.70 0.08
CA SER A 66 11.42 24.95 -0.67
C SER A 66 12.10 26.01 0.21
N GLU A 67 13.20 25.61 0.86
CA GLU A 67 14.22 26.48 1.45
C GLU A 67 15.54 26.18 0.73
N SER A 68 15.62 26.62 -0.52
CA SER A 68 16.87 26.81 -1.25
C SER A 68 16.60 27.87 -2.31
N ALA A 69 16.12 29.02 -1.85
CA ALA A 69 16.41 30.30 -2.50
C ALA A 69 17.91 30.56 -2.30
N GLU A 70 18.69 29.92 -3.16
CA GLU A 70 19.87 30.46 -3.82
C GLU A 70 20.58 31.58 -3.05
N ARG A 71 21.38 31.19 -2.05
CA ARG A 71 22.62 31.90 -1.72
C ARG A 71 23.50 31.84 -2.98
N LYS A 72 23.41 32.88 -3.81
CA LYS A 72 24.43 33.20 -4.80
C LYS A 72 24.84 34.65 -4.62
N ASP A 73 25.35 34.92 -3.42
CA ASP A 73 26.26 36.03 -3.19
C ASP A 73 27.59 35.76 -3.91
N GLU A 74 28.20 36.87 -4.33
CA GLU A 74 29.64 37.06 -4.57
C GLU A 74 30.29 36.57 -5.86
N GLN A 75 30.49 37.56 -6.74
CA GLN A 75 31.65 37.85 -7.59
C GLN A 75 32.89 36.95 -7.41
N PRO A 76 33.61 36.70 -8.51
CA PRO A 76 34.90 37.39 -8.61
C PRO A 76 35.24 37.89 -10.01
N ARG A 77 35.60 39.18 -10.03
CA ARG A 77 36.58 39.88 -10.89
C ARG A 77 36.35 39.96 -12.40
#